data_AF-A0A7V9FR90-F1
#
_entry.id   AF-A0A7V9FR90-F1
#
_cell.length_a   1.000
_cell.length_b   1.000
_cell.length_c   1.000
_cell.angle_alpha   90.00
_cell.angle_beta   90.00
_cell.angle_gamma   90.00
#
_symmetry.space_group_name_H-M   'P 1'
#
loop_
_entity.id
_entity.type
_entity.pdbx_description
1 polymer ?
#
loop_
_entity_poly.entity_id
_entity_poly.type
_entity_poly.pdbx_seq_one_letter_code
_entity_poly.pdbx_strand_id
1 'polypeptide(L)'
;MLAEEGAAAENYEIPEQVPEHVRVSRPNLGRGTVVSVRLSAEEHGQLQRAAEEANLPISTLIRIWAIDRLRVERDGAAGTIGERLTRLEREVFKHTA
;
A
#
# COMPACT_ATOMS: atom_id res chain seq x y z
N MET A 1 -9.29 8.00 12.83
CA MET A 1 -10.27 7.15 12.08
C MET A 1 -9.61 6.33 10.98
N LEU A 2 -9.40 6.80 9.74
CA LEU A 2 -8.88 5.93 8.65
C LEU A 2 -7.49 5.32 8.90
N ALA A 3 -6.57 6.07 9.52
CA ALA A 3 -5.23 5.56 9.84
C ALA A 3 -5.25 4.47 10.94
N GLU A 4 -6.07 4.66 11.96
CA GLU A 4 -6.27 3.68 13.04
C GLU A 4 -7.01 2.43 12.52
N GLU A 5 -8.01 2.63 11.65
CA GLU A 5 -8.72 1.54 10.97
C GLU A 5 -7.78 0.73 10.08
N GLY A 6 -6.86 1.39 9.37
CA GLY A 6 -5.81 0.73 8.58
C GLY A 6 -4.89 -0.13 9.44
N ALA A 7 -4.39 0.41 10.55
CA ALA A 7 -3.53 -0.33 11.48
C ALA A 7 -4.27 -1.49 12.18
N ALA A 8 -5.57 -1.33 12.47
CA ALA A 8 -6.41 -2.40 13.00
C ALA A 8 -6.66 -3.51 11.97
N ALA A 9 -6.86 -3.14 10.70
CA ALA A 9 -7.03 -4.09 9.60
C ALA A 9 -5.78 -4.92 9.33
N GLU A 10 -4.58 -4.37 9.52
CA GLU A 10 -3.31 -5.11 9.40
C GLU A 10 -3.15 -6.19 10.49
N ASN A 11 -3.68 -5.95 11.68
CA ASN A 11 -3.59 -6.87 12.82
C ASN A 11 -4.84 -7.76 13.00
N TYR A 12 -5.82 -7.66 12.11
CA TYR A 12 -7.06 -8.41 12.23
C TYR A 12 -6.83 -9.90 11.97
N GLU A 13 -7.03 -10.73 12.99
CA GLU A 13 -7.06 -12.18 12.83
C GLU A 13 -8.35 -12.60 12.12
N ILE A 14 -8.21 -13.39 11.06
CA ILE A 14 -9.39 -13.95 10.39
C ILE A 14 -10.02 -14.96 11.36
N PRO A 15 -11.34 -14.91 11.60
CA PRO A 15 -12.03 -15.93 12.39
C PRO A 15 -11.71 -17.34 11.87
N GLU A 16 -11.47 -18.26 12.79
CA GLU A 16 -11.06 -19.65 12.49
C GLU A 16 -12.07 -20.40 11.58
N GLN A 17 -13.32 -19.93 11.51
CA GLN A 17 -14.38 -20.46 10.68
C GLN A 17 -14.74 -19.50 9.54
N VAL A 18 -13.92 -19.53 8.50
CA VAL A 18 -14.32 -19.01 7.18
C VAL A 18 -15.13 -20.11 6.49
N PRO A 19 -16.30 -19.82 5.87
CA PRO A 19 -17.05 -20.81 5.09
C PRO A 19 -16.16 -21.50 4.04
N GLU A 20 -16.30 -22.82 3.86
CA GLU A 20 -15.38 -23.63 3.02
C GLU A 20 -15.25 -23.13 1.56
N HIS A 21 -16.26 -22.45 1.04
CA HIS A 21 -16.27 -21.92 -0.33
C HIS A 21 -15.56 -20.57 -0.47
N VAL A 22 -15.11 -19.94 0.62
CA VAL A 22 -14.44 -18.64 0.63
C VAL A 22 -12.94 -18.82 0.77
N ARG A 23 -12.18 -18.52 -0.30
CA ARG A 23 -10.72 -18.38 -0.20
C ARG A 23 -10.36 -16.98 0.29
N VAL A 24 -9.88 -16.86 1.52
CA VAL A 24 -9.36 -15.59 2.01
C VAL A 24 -7.95 -15.36 1.43
N SER A 25 -7.84 -14.34 0.59
CA SER A 25 -6.57 -13.81 0.12
C SER A 25 -6.27 -12.52 0.87
N ARG A 26 -5.04 -12.40 1.39
CA ARG A 26 -4.53 -11.14 1.95
C ARG A 26 -3.34 -10.66 1.11
N PRO A 27 -3.61 -9.98 -0.02
CA PRO A 27 -2.61 -9.69 -1.05
C PRO A 27 -1.46 -8.77 -0.59
N ASN A 28 -1.43 -8.33 0.66
CA ASN A 28 -0.36 -7.54 1.26
C ASN A 28 0.10 -8.03 2.65
N LEU A 29 -0.39 -9.18 3.12
CA LEU A 29 -0.06 -9.72 4.45
C LEU A 29 0.94 -10.91 4.40
N GLY A 30 1.47 -11.21 3.21
CA GLY A 30 2.61 -12.12 3.07
C GLY A 30 3.91 -11.49 3.55
N ARG A 31 4.99 -12.29 3.66
CA ARG A 31 6.34 -11.77 3.98
C ARG A 31 6.79 -10.78 2.90
N GLY A 32 6.63 -9.49 3.16
CA GLY A 32 7.18 -8.44 2.31
C GLY A 32 8.71 -8.48 2.32
N THR A 33 9.33 -8.16 1.18
CA THR A 33 10.77 -7.90 1.13
C THR A 33 11.07 -6.59 1.83
N VAL A 34 11.88 -6.64 2.90
CA VAL A 34 12.30 -5.44 3.63
C VAL A 34 13.41 -4.74 2.86
N VAL A 35 13.24 -3.44 2.62
CA VAL A 35 14.25 -2.55 2.06
C VAL A 35 14.61 -1.50 3.10
N SER A 36 15.88 -1.43 3.49
CA SER A 36 16.38 -0.46 4.46
C SER A 36 17.16 0.65 3.77
N VAL A 37 16.78 1.89 4.03
CA VAL A 37 17.43 3.09 3.47
C VAL A 37 17.91 3.96 4.63
N ARG A 38 19.12 4.51 4.52
CA ARG A 38 19.64 5.47 5.49
C ARG A 38 19.18 6.86 5.10
N LEU A 39 18.57 7.57 6.04
CA LEU A 39 18.13 8.95 5.89
C LEU A 39 18.93 9.81 6.86
N SER A 40 19.30 11.01 6.44
CA SER A 40 19.67 12.07 7.36
C SER A 40 18.47 12.47 8.24
N ALA A 41 18.74 13.16 9.34
CA ALA A 41 17.69 13.68 10.22
C ALA A 41 16.75 14.66 9.48
N GLU A 42 17.30 15.44 8.54
CA GLU A 42 16.52 16.38 7.74
C GLU A 42 15.57 15.67 6.79
N GLU A 43 16.06 14.69 6.03
CA GLU A 43 15.23 13.90 5.09
C GLU A 43 14.12 13.15 5.83
N HIS A 44 14.44 12.54 6.98
CA HIS A 44 13.43 11.89 7.82
C HIS A 44 12.38 12.91 8.32
N GLY A 45 12.81 14.11 8.75
CA GLY A 45 11.90 15.15 9.21
C GLY A 45 10.99 15.70 8.11
N GLN A 46 11.45 15.74 6.85
CA GLN A 46 10.60 16.09 5.71
C GLN A 46 9.54 15.01 5.45
N LEU A 47 9.93 13.74 5.44
CA LEU A 47 9.00 12.62 5.25
C LEU A 47 7.99 12.51 6.39
N GLN A 48 8.41 12.72 7.63
CA GLN A 48 7.53 12.68 8.80
C GLN A 48 6.43 13.74 8.71
N ARG A 49 6.79 15.00 8.40
CA ARG A 49 5.81 16.08 8.24
C ARG A 49 4.82 15.80 7.12
N ALA A 50 5.31 15.34 5.96
CA ALA A 50 4.43 14.98 4.85
C ALA A 50 3.48 13.83 5.20
N ALA A 51 3.94 12.85 6.01
CA ALA A 51 3.12 11.74 6.44
C ALA A 51 2.03 12.19 7.44
N GLU A 52 2.37 13.08 8.36
CA GLU A 52 1.44 13.71 9.31
C GLU A 52 0.36 14.53 8.58
N GLU A 53 0.76 15.38 7.61
CA GLU A 53 -0.16 16.16 6.79
C GLU A 53 -1.13 15.28 5.99
N ALA A 54 -0.65 14.14 5.49
CA ALA A 54 -1.46 13.16 4.78
C ALA A 54 -2.25 12.21 5.71
N ASN A 55 -2.02 12.28 7.03
CA ASN A 55 -2.55 11.35 8.03
C ASN A 55 -2.26 9.87 7.68
N LEU A 56 -1.00 9.59 7.31
CA LEU A 56 -0.50 8.26 6.94
C LEU A 56 0.72 7.88 7.80
N PRO A 57 0.96 6.57 8.05
CA PRO A 57 2.25 6.12 8.53
C PRO A 57 3.36 6.43 7.52
N ILE A 58 4.56 6.78 7.99
CA ILE A 58 5.70 7.16 7.13
C ILE A 58 6.06 6.06 6.12
N SER A 59 6.00 4.78 6.53
CA SER A 59 6.24 3.62 5.67
C SER A 59 5.23 3.50 4.53
N THR A 60 3.96 3.84 4.81
CA THR A 60 2.88 3.85 3.82
C THR A 60 3.09 4.98 2.82
N LEU A 61 3.42 6.19 3.29
CA LEU A 61 3.73 7.33 2.43
C LEU A 61 4.89 7.00 1.47
N ILE A 62 6.01 6.50 2.01
CA ILE A 62 7.19 6.13 1.22
C ILE A 62 6.82 5.09 0.15
N ARG A 63 6.05 4.05 0.52
CA ARG A 63 5.62 3.02 -0.43
C ARG A 63 4.78 3.61 -1.55
N ILE A 64 3.81 4.48 -1.25
CA ILE A 64 2.94 5.09 -2.26
C ILE A 64 3.77 5.94 -3.21
N TRP A 65 4.58 6.85 -2.69
CA TRP A 65 5.37 7.78 -3.51
C TRP A 65 6.41 7.07 -4.37
N ALA A 66 7.12 6.07 -3.84
CA ALA A 66 8.10 5.31 -4.61
C ALA A 66 7.45 4.56 -5.79
N ILE A 67 6.32 3.90 -5.55
CA ILE A 67 5.60 3.16 -6.59
C ILE A 67 4.96 4.12 -7.60
N ASP A 68 4.44 5.27 -7.15
CA ASP A 68 3.85 6.27 -8.04
C ASP A 68 4.90 6.88 -8.95
N ARG A 69 6.08 7.22 -8.41
CA ARG A 69 7.20 7.72 -9.20
C ARG A 69 7.66 6.73 -10.28
N LEU A 70 7.79 5.44 -9.93
CA LEU A 70 8.12 4.38 -10.89
C LEU A 70 7.06 4.27 -12.01
N ARG A 71 5.78 4.47 -11.69
CA ARG A 71 4.70 4.47 -12.69
C ARG A 71 4.79 5.65 -13.64
N VAL A 72 5.07 6.85 -13.13
CA VAL A 72 5.26 8.06 -13.95
C VAL A 72 6.44 7.90 -14.90
N GLU A 73 7.54 7.30 -14.43
CA GLU A 73 8.73 7.07 -15.26
C GLU A 73 8.51 6.00 -16.34
N ARG A 74 7.74 4.95 -16.05
CA ARG A 74 7.46 3.87 -17.00
C ARG A 74 6.40 4.24 -18.03
N ASP A 75 5.31 4.85 -17.58
CA ASP A 75 4.10 5.03 -18.40
C ASP A 75 4.02 6.44 -19.03
N GLY A 76 5.00 7.32 -18.75
CA GLY A 76 4.90 8.76 -19.04
C GLY A 76 3.85 9.42 -18.14
N ALA A 77 3.73 10.75 -18.19
CA ALA A 77 2.84 11.51 -17.31
C ALA A 77 1.38 11.04 -17.39
N ALA A 78 1.01 10.21 -16.42
CA ALA A 78 -0.32 9.74 -16.05
C ALA A 78 -1.22 9.24 -17.19
N GLY A 79 -1.20 7.92 -17.38
CA GLY A 79 -2.34 7.20 -17.92
C GLY A 79 -3.67 7.63 -17.29
N THR A 80 -4.74 7.55 -18.09
CA THR A 80 -6.08 8.05 -17.74
C THR A 80 -6.60 7.43 -16.43
N ILE A 81 -7.60 8.05 -15.78
CA ILE A 81 -8.25 7.49 -14.56
C ILE A 81 -8.74 6.06 -14.81
N GLY A 82 -9.22 5.76 -16.03
CA GLY A 82 -9.61 4.42 -16.44
C GLY A 82 -8.46 3.41 -16.39
N GLU A 83 -7.28 3.76 -16.90
CA GLU A 83 -6.09 2.90 -16.82
C GLU A 83 -5.64 2.66 -15.37
N ARG A 84 -5.82 3.67 -14.51
CA ARG A 84 -5.53 3.53 -13.07
C ARG A 84 -6.49 2.58 -12.39
N LEU A 85 -7.79 2.65 -12.69
CA LEU A 85 -8.83 1.76 -12.16
C LEU A 85 -8.65 0.32 -12.64
N THR A 86 -8.50 0.10 -13.95
CA THR A 86 -8.28 -1.24 -14.52
C THR A 86 -7.02 -1.90 -13.97
N ARG A 87 -5.98 -1.11 -13.67
CA ARG A 87 -4.77 -1.61 -13.01
C ARG A 87 -5.00 -1.91 -11.53
N LEU A 88 -5.73 -1.06 -10.80
CA LEU A 88 -6.07 -1.33 -9.39
C LEU A 88 -6.87 -2.63 -9.28
N GLU A 89 -7.88 -2.79 -10.13
CA GLU A 89 -8.68 -4.01 -10.20
C GLU A 89 -7.80 -5.23 -10.48
N ARG A 90 -6.88 -5.11 -11.45
CA ARG A 90 -5.92 -6.17 -11.75
C ARG A 90 -5.06 -6.51 -10.54
N GLU A 91 -4.43 -5.55 -9.88
CA GLU A 91 -3.47 -5.84 -8.80
C GLU A 91 -4.14 -6.25 -7.49
N VAL A 92 -5.40 -5.83 -7.25
CA VAL A 92 -6.17 -6.20 -6.05
C VAL A 92 -6.91 -7.52 -6.24
N PHE A 93 -7.45 -7.79 -7.43
CA PHE A 93 -8.32 -8.95 -7.69
C PHE A 93 -7.64 -10.10 -8.46
N LYS A 94 -6.33 -10.07 -8.70
CA LYS A 94 -5.57 -11.11 -9.43
C LYS A 94 -5.49 -12.49 -8.77
N HIS A 95 -6.28 -12.81 -7.74
CA HIS A 95 -6.33 -14.15 -7.14
C HIS A 95 -7.71 -14.79 -7.28
N THR A 96 -8.27 -14.73 -8.49
CA THR A 96 -9.34 -15.63 -8.91
C THR A 96 -8.86 -16.44 -10.11
N ALA A 97 -8.07 -17.47 -9.82
CA ALA A 97 -7.85 -18.62 -10.67
C ALA A 97 -7.85 -19.87 -9.79
#